data_AF-A0A158K7U0-F1
#
_entry.id   AF-A0A158K7U0-F1
#
_cell.length_a   1.000
_cell.length_b   1.000
_cell.length_c   1.000
_cell.angle_alpha   90.00
_cell.angle_beta   90.00
_cell.angle_gamma   90.00
#
_symmetry.space_group_name_H-M   'P 1'
#
loop_
_entity.id
_entity.type
_entity.pdbx_description
1 polymer ?
#
loop_
_entity_poly.entity_id
_entity_poly.type
_entity_poly.pdbx_seq_one_letter_code
_entity_poly.pdbx_strand_id
1 'polypeptide(L)'
;MTRSRSRHRRSAWLVALLSALALCTACTVQLAPPYDASLVNGIRGVSNNIMELYASAGMGVSKTTFSERAGQYNEIIGRADALALQSQSRPVADSALRDKADQAIKQRLAISPLPRTVSDDALALAAGECADARHVPRTPALPSFGPPPANTQQPQLPASALALAQVARAIALLRDTDCAHGLNGAQVAANKGYVTHFMSEALVYETFLQR
;
A
#
# COMPACT_ATOMS: atom_id res chain seq x y z
N MET A 1 -15.31 38.35 67.04
CA MET A 1 -15.51 37.08 66.30
C MET A 1 -15.80 37.36 64.82
N THR A 2 -14.81 37.50 63.91
CA THR A 2 -15.09 37.75 62.46
C THR A 2 -13.95 37.33 61.50
N ARG A 3 -13.05 36.41 61.87
CA ARG A 3 -11.87 36.06 61.02
C ARG A 3 -11.98 34.77 60.20
N SER A 4 -13.08 34.00 60.33
CA SER A 4 -13.19 32.64 59.75
C SER A 4 -13.84 32.56 58.35
N ARG A 5 -14.67 33.55 57.95
CA ARG A 5 -15.44 33.49 56.68
C ARG A 5 -14.60 33.70 55.41
N SER A 6 -13.45 34.36 55.48
CA SER A 6 -12.60 34.62 54.31
C SER A 6 -11.75 33.42 53.87
N ARG A 7 -11.49 32.48 54.78
CA ARG A 7 -10.67 31.27 54.52
C ARG A 7 -11.41 30.25 53.65
N HIS A 8 -12.73 30.09 53.86
CA HIS A 8 -13.57 29.18 53.07
C HIS A 8 -13.83 29.66 51.63
N ARG A 9 -13.97 30.98 51.41
CA ARG A 9 -14.12 31.52 50.03
C ARG A 9 -12.85 31.36 49.20
N ARG A 10 -11.67 31.46 49.83
CA ARG A 10 -10.37 31.24 49.16
C ARG A 10 -10.10 29.77 48.86
N SER A 11 -10.49 28.84 49.75
CA SER A 11 -10.35 27.41 49.48
C SER A 11 -11.33 26.93 48.40
N ALA A 12 -12.56 27.43 48.37
CA ALA A 12 -13.52 27.12 47.32
C ALA A 12 -13.05 27.60 45.93
N TRP A 13 -12.43 28.78 45.86
CA TRP A 13 -11.83 29.29 44.63
C TRP A 13 -10.61 28.46 44.18
N LEU A 14 -9.72 28.08 45.09
CA LEU A 14 -8.58 27.23 44.77
C LEU A 14 -9.00 25.84 44.30
N VAL A 15 -10.02 25.24 44.92
CA VAL A 15 -10.58 23.96 44.49
C VAL A 15 -11.23 24.08 43.12
N ALA A 16 -12.01 25.13 42.86
CA ALA A 16 -12.61 25.37 41.54
C ALA A 16 -11.55 25.58 40.45
N LEU A 17 -10.45 26.28 40.76
CA LEU A 17 -9.37 26.54 39.82
C LEU A 17 -8.52 25.29 39.54
N LEU A 18 -8.28 24.44 40.54
CA LEU A 18 -7.67 23.11 40.36
C LEU A 18 -8.57 22.15 39.58
N SER A 19 -9.89 22.22 39.78
CA SER A 19 -10.88 21.41 39.04
C SER A 19 -10.94 21.80 37.57
N ALA A 20 -10.88 23.10 37.26
CA ALA A 20 -10.84 23.62 35.90
C ALA A 20 -9.54 23.26 35.17
N LEU A 21 -8.40 23.21 35.89
CA LEU A 21 -7.10 22.84 35.31
C LEU A 21 -7.00 21.35 34.97
N ALA A 22 -7.71 20.48 35.70
CA ALA A 22 -7.76 19.04 35.44
C ALA A 22 -8.58 18.66 34.19
N LEU A 23 -9.47 19.53 33.72
CA LEU A 23 -10.29 19.30 32.52
C LEU A 23 -9.52 19.56 31.21
N CYS A 24 -8.34 20.19 31.27
CA CYS A 24 -7.54 20.55 30.09
C CYS A 24 -6.44 19.53 29.72
N THR A 25 -6.24 18.45 30.49
CA THR A 25 -5.17 17.46 30.24
C THR A 25 -5.63 16.25 29.40
N ALA A 26 -6.84 16.25 28.85
CA ALA A 26 -7.39 15.12 28.08
C ALA A 26 -7.30 15.28 26.56
N CYS A 27 -6.47 16.20 26.04
CA CYS A 27 -6.12 16.21 24.62
C CYS A 27 -5.09 15.10 24.34
N THR A 28 -5.52 13.84 24.33
CA THR A 28 -4.73 12.75 23.76
C THR A 28 -4.66 12.95 22.25
N VAL A 29 -3.60 13.58 21.77
CA VAL A 29 -3.32 13.68 20.33
C VAL A 29 -3.05 12.27 19.83
N GLN A 30 -3.99 11.72 19.06
CA GLN A 30 -3.83 10.41 18.45
C GLN A 30 -2.84 10.54 17.28
N LEU A 31 -1.57 10.25 17.56
CA LEU A 31 -0.42 10.37 16.65
C LEU A 31 -0.17 9.13 15.77
N ALA A 32 -1.17 8.25 15.61
CA ALA A 32 -1.14 7.19 14.62
C ALA A 32 -2.01 7.60 13.41
N PRO A 33 -1.64 7.26 12.16
CA PRO A 33 -2.53 7.42 11.02
C PRO A 33 -3.76 6.61 11.34
N PRO A 34 -4.96 7.17 11.16
CA PRO A 34 -6.16 6.43 11.48
C PRO A 34 -6.19 5.17 10.62
N TYR A 35 -6.25 4.01 11.27
CA TYR A 35 -6.63 2.76 10.61
C TYR A 35 -7.85 3.02 9.72
N ASP A 36 -7.79 2.54 8.47
CA ASP A 36 -8.87 2.71 7.51
C ASP A 36 -9.39 1.34 7.09
N ALA A 37 -10.57 0.98 7.60
CA ALA A 37 -11.23 -0.28 7.26
C ALA A 37 -11.55 -0.38 5.77
N SER A 38 -11.79 0.75 5.09
CA SER A 38 -12.06 0.76 3.65
C SER A 38 -10.83 0.34 2.85
N LEU A 39 -9.64 0.76 3.28
CA LEU A 39 -8.36 0.39 2.67
C LEU A 39 -8.11 -1.12 2.83
N VAL A 40 -8.28 -1.66 4.03
CA VAL A 40 -8.13 -3.12 4.26
C VAL A 40 -9.13 -3.93 3.44
N ASN A 41 -10.39 -3.50 3.39
CA ASN A 41 -11.40 -4.19 2.59
C ASN A 41 -11.11 -4.08 1.08
N GLY A 42 -10.59 -2.93 0.63
CA GLY A 42 -10.13 -2.74 -0.75
C GLY A 42 -8.97 -3.67 -1.11
N ILE A 43 -7.97 -3.81 -0.23
CA ILE A 43 -6.83 -4.73 -0.42
C ILE A 43 -7.32 -6.19 -0.50
N ARG A 44 -8.27 -6.59 0.36
CA ARG A 44 -8.89 -7.93 0.28
C ARG A 44 -9.66 -8.13 -1.04
N GLY A 45 -10.41 -7.12 -1.46
CA GLY A 45 -11.14 -7.14 -2.73
C GLY A 45 -10.22 -7.34 -3.93
N VAL A 46 -9.15 -6.54 -4.06
CA VAL A 46 -8.20 -6.71 -5.17
C VAL A 46 -7.46 -8.05 -5.08
N SER A 47 -7.15 -8.53 -3.86
CA SER A 47 -6.53 -9.84 -3.68
C SER A 47 -7.42 -10.99 -4.18
N ASN A 48 -8.75 -10.91 -3.98
CA ASN A 48 -9.68 -11.91 -4.52
C ASN A 48 -9.68 -11.88 -6.05
N ASN A 49 -9.81 -10.69 -6.65
CA ASN A 49 -9.80 -10.53 -8.11
C ASN A 49 -8.50 -11.08 -8.75
N ILE A 50 -7.36 -10.87 -8.08
CA ILE A 50 -6.05 -11.42 -8.49
C ILE A 50 -6.06 -12.95 -8.44
N MET A 51 -6.60 -13.55 -7.36
CA MET A 51 -6.66 -15.00 -7.24
C MET A 51 -7.59 -15.62 -8.29
N GLU A 52 -8.68 -14.96 -8.64
CA GLU A 52 -9.56 -15.36 -9.73
C GLU A 52 -8.84 -15.32 -11.09
N LEU A 53 -8.10 -14.25 -11.38
CA LEU A 53 -7.27 -14.15 -12.58
C LEU A 53 -6.24 -15.29 -12.67
N TYR A 54 -5.56 -15.61 -11.56
CA TYR A 54 -4.61 -16.72 -11.53
C TYR A 54 -5.29 -18.08 -11.67
N ALA A 55 -6.52 -18.24 -11.16
CA ALA A 55 -7.28 -19.46 -11.36
C ALA A 55 -7.63 -19.66 -12.84
N SER A 56 -8.05 -18.60 -13.54
CA SER A 56 -8.40 -18.69 -14.96
C SER A 56 -7.18 -18.88 -15.87
N ALA A 57 -6.02 -18.32 -15.50
CA ALA A 57 -4.79 -18.39 -16.31
C ALA A 57 -3.79 -19.47 -15.87
N GLY A 58 -4.06 -20.20 -14.77
CA GLY A 58 -3.05 -21.01 -14.07
C GLY A 58 -2.39 -22.12 -14.88
N MET A 59 -3.08 -22.67 -15.89
CA MET A 59 -2.52 -23.68 -16.79
C MET A 59 -1.81 -23.08 -18.01
N GLY A 60 -1.72 -21.76 -18.08
CA GLY A 60 -1.31 -21.03 -19.28
C GLY A 60 -2.49 -20.69 -20.19
N VAL A 61 -2.27 -19.70 -21.05
CA VAL A 61 -3.28 -19.12 -21.95
C VAL A 61 -2.61 -18.65 -23.24
N SER A 62 -3.34 -18.74 -24.35
CA SER A 62 -2.88 -18.22 -25.64
C SER A 62 -3.05 -16.71 -25.72
N LYS A 63 -2.09 -16.01 -26.36
CA LYS A 63 -2.21 -14.58 -26.67
C LYS A 63 -3.48 -14.22 -27.44
N THR A 64 -4.01 -15.15 -28.22
CA THR A 64 -5.25 -14.93 -28.99
C THR A 64 -6.48 -14.74 -28.10
N THR A 65 -6.41 -15.18 -26.84
CA THR A 65 -7.49 -15.04 -25.84
C THR A 65 -7.26 -13.85 -24.91
N PHE A 66 -6.21 -13.04 -25.13
CA PHE A 66 -5.88 -11.90 -24.27
C PHE A 66 -7.05 -10.92 -24.09
N SER A 67 -7.84 -10.69 -25.13
CA SER A 67 -8.99 -9.78 -25.08
C SER A 67 -10.02 -10.15 -24.01
N GLU A 68 -10.13 -11.43 -23.66
CA GLU A 68 -11.03 -11.94 -22.61
C GLU A 68 -10.58 -11.51 -21.21
N ARG A 69 -9.26 -11.31 -21.00
CA ARG A 69 -8.66 -10.96 -19.71
C ARG A 69 -8.22 -9.49 -19.59
N ALA A 70 -8.10 -8.78 -20.72
CA ALA A 70 -7.58 -7.42 -20.74
C ALA A 70 -8.32 -6.46 -19.79
N GLY A 71 -9.65 -6.59 -19.69
CA GLY A 71 -10.46 -5.82 -18.75
C GLY A 71 -10.11 -6.12 -17.29
N GLN A 72 -9.99 -7.40 -16.94
CA GLN A 72 -9.67 -7.85 -15.58
C GLN A 72 -8.27 -7.36 -15.14
N TYR A 73 -7.27 -7.43 -16.03
CA TYR A 73 -5.95 -6.87 -15.75
C TYR A 73 -6.02 -5.37 -15.43
N ASN A 74 -6.68 -4.59 -16.28
CA ASN A 74 -6.78 -3.14 -16.10
C ASN A 74 -7.53 -2.76 -14.83
N GLU A 75 -8.57 -3.50 -14.47
CA GLU A 75 -9.29 -3.29 -13.22
C GLU A 75 -8.39 -3.57 -12.00
N ILE A 76 -7.66 -4.69 -11.99
CA ILE A 76 -6.74 -5.04 -10.90
C ILE A 76 -5.66 -3.98 -10.73
N ILE A 77 -5.02 -3.57 -11.83
CA ILE A 77 -3.96 -2.54 -11.83
C ILE A 77 -4.52 -1.23 -11.28
N GLY A 78 -5.63 -0.74 -11.84
CA GLY A 78 -6.23 0.52 -11.41
C GLY A 78 -6.68 0.50 -9.94
N ARG A 79 -7.24 -0.62 -9.45
CA ARG A 79 -7.59 -0.77 -8.03
C ARG A 79 -6.35 -0.77 -7.14
N ALA A 80 -5.29 -1.49 -7.51
CA ALA A 80 -4.04 -1.50 -6.74
C ALA A 80 -3.40 -0.11 -6.68
N ASP A 81 -3.36 0.62 -7.80
CA ASP A 81 -2.85 2.00 -7.85
C ASP A 81 -3.70 2.96 -7.01
N ALA A 82 -5.03 2.85 -7.08
CA ALA A 82 -5.93 3.67 -6.27
C ALA A 82 -5.72 3.42 -4.76
N LEU A 83 -5.55 2.16 -4.36
CA LEU A 83 -5.27 1.81 -2.96
C LEU A 83 -3.88 2.30 -2.52
N ALA A 84 -2.87 2.25 -3.42
CA ALA A 84 -1.54 2.80 -3.14
C ALA A 84 -1.61 4.31 -2.90
N LEU A 85 -2.34 5.05 -3.75
CA LEU A 85 -2.59 6.48 -3.59
C LEU A 85 -3.35 6.78 -2.29
N GLN A 86 -4.42 6.04 -1.98
CA GLN A 86 -5.16 6.18 -0.73
C GLN A 86 -4.22 5.98 0.47
N SER A 87 -3.40 4.93 0.45
CA SER A 87 -2.43 4.65 1.50
C SER A 87 -1.41 5.78 1.65
N GLN A 88 -0.84 6.28 0.55
CA GLN A 88 0.16 7.35 0.55
C GLN A 88 -0.40 8.69 1.03
N SER A 89 -1.67 8.98 0.75
CA SER A 89 -2.32 10.25 1.10
C SER A 89 -2.56 10.45 2.60
N ARG A 90 -2.35 9.39 3.41
CA ARG A 90 -2.59 9.41 4.86
C ARG A 90 -1.46 10.16 5.57
N PRO A 91 -1.75 10.80 6.73
CA PRO A 91 -0.71 11.30 7.61
C PRO A 91 0.30 10.19 7.93
N VAL A 92 1.60 10.50 7.90
CA VAL A 92 2.64 9.51 8.21
C VAL A 92 2.56 9.16 9.70
N ALA A 93 2.65 7.87 10.03
CA ALA A 93 2.64 7.40 11.41
C ALA A 93 3.84 7.96 12.20
N ASP A 94 3.70 8.05 13.53
CA ASP A 94 4.85 8.15 14.42
C ASP A 94 5.90 7.08 14.06
N SER A 95 7.18 7.46 14.11
CA SER A 95 8.29 6.60 13.75
C SER A 95 8.33 5.32 14.58
N ALA A 96 7.95 5.36 15.87
CA ALA A 96 7.97 4.16 16.71
C ALA A 96 6.91 3.12 16.30
N LEU A 97 5.72 3.56 15.87
CA LEU A 97 4.69 2.65 15.36
C LEU A 97 5.11 2.05 14.01
N ARG A 98 5.69 2.86 13.13
CA ARG A 98 6.19 2.43 11.82
C ARG A 98 7.32 1.42 11.94
N ASP A 99 8.31 1.71 12.78
CA ASP A 99 9.47 0.84 12.97
C ASP A 99 9.03 -0.54 13.47
N LYS A 100 8.01 -0.60 14.33
CA LYS A 100 7.40 -1.87 14.76
C LYS A 100 6.66 -2.58 13.63
N ALA A 101 5.92 -1.86 12.79
CA ALA A 101 5.27 -2.44 11.62
C ALA A 101 6.30 -3.04 10.65
N ASP A 102 7.35 -2.29 10.34
CA ASP A 102 8.44 -2.71 9.46
C ASP A 102 9.20 -3.92 10.04
N GLN A 103 9.43 -3.95 11.35
CA GLN A 103 10.00 -5.12 12.02
C GLN A 103 9.08 -6.33 11.97
N ALA A 104 7.76 -6.15 12.18
CA ALA A 104 6.79 -7.24 12.10
C ALA A 104 6.73 -7.83 10.67
N ILE A 105 6.80 -6.97 9.65
CA ILE A 105 6.92 -7.37 8.24
C ILE A 105 8.21 -8.18 8.04
N LYS A 106 9.37 -7.64 8.46
CA LYS A 106 10.67 -8.32 8.33
C LYS A 106 10.70 -9.69 9.02
N GLN A 107 10.18 -9.78 10.24
CA GLN A 107 10.12 -11.04 10.99
C GLN A 107 9.20 -12.07 10.31
N ARG A 108 8.03 -11.63 9.83
CA ARG A 108 7.08 -12.50 9.14
C ARG A 108 7.64 -13.00 7.80
N LEU A 109 8.42 -12.17 7.12
CA LEU A 109 8.94 -12.45 5.77
C LEU A 109 10.35 -13.07 5.78
N ALA A 110 11.00 -13.23 6.93
CA ALA A 110 12.34 -13.84 7.07
C ALA A 110 12.43 -15.32 6.61
N ILE A 111 11.32 -15.91 6.16
CA ILE A 111 11.19 -17.33 5.80
C ILE A 111 11.04 -17.51 4.27
N SER A 112 11.18 -16.46 3.45
CA SER A 112 11.13 -16.58 1.99
C SER A 112 12.12 -15.63 1.32
N PRO A 113 12.94 -16.09 0.34
CA PRO A 113 13.79 -15.18 -0.41
C PRO A 113 12.90 -14.10 -1.05
N LEU A 114 13.24 -12.83 -0.81
CA LEU A 114 12.54 -11.69 -1.40
C LEU A 114 12.44 -11.91 -2.91
N PRO A 115 11.22 -11.84 -3.48
CA PRO A 115 11.10 -11.96 -4.92
C PRO A 115 11.87 -10.80 -5.57
N ARG A 116 12.68 -11.08 -6.60
CA ARG A 116 13.39 -10.02 -7.34
C ARG A 116 12.35 -9.02 -7.82
N THR A 117 12.48 -7.75 -7.41
CA THR A 117 11.59 -6.68 -7.86
C THR A 117 11.53 -6.68 -9.38
N VAL A 118 10.33 -6.51 -9.94
CA VAL A 118 10.19 -6.30 -11.38
C VAL A 118 11.03 -5.08 -11.75
N SER A 119 12.02 -5.26 -12.63
CA SER A 119 12.85 -4.15 -13.09
C SER A 119 12.02 -3.27 -14.03
N ASP A 120 12.29 -1.96 -13.99
CA ASP A 120 11.67 -0.99 -14.91
C ASP A 120 11.94 -1.37 -16.37
N ASP A 121 13.13 -1.88 -16.68
CA ASP A 121 13.50 -2.34 -18.02
C ASP A 121 12.62 -3.50 -18.50
N ALA A 122 12.34 -4.48 -17.63
CA ALA A 122 11.49 -5.62 -17.99
C ALA A 122 10.04 -5.19 -18.23
N LEU A 123 9.54 -4.25 -17.41
CA LEU A 123 8.21 -3.69 -17.57
C LEU A 123 8.11 -2.87 -18.87
N ALA A 124 9.09 -2.00 -19.14
CA ALA A 124 9.14 -1.18 -20.35
C ALA A 124 9.25 -2.03 -21.62
N LEU A 125 10.08 -3.08 -21.59
CA LEU A 125 10.22 -4.01 -22.71
C LEU A 125 8.91 -4.74 -23.00
N ALA A 126 8.27 -5.34 -21.99
CA ALA A 126 7.00 -6.05 -22.16
C ALA A 126 5.89 -5.12 -22.67
N ALA A 127 5.81 -3.89 -22.14
CA ALA A 127 4.85 -2.89 -22.59
C ALA A 127 5.06 -2.52 -24.07
N GLY A 128 6.32 -2.38 -24.51
CA GLY A 128 6.67 -2.15 -25.90
C GLY A 128 6.24 -3.30 -26.82
N GLU A 129 6.53 -4.54 -26.42
CA GLU A 129 6.15 -5.75 -27.16
C GLU A 129 4.62 -5.89 -27.28
N CYS A 130 3.87 -5.58 -26.22
CA CYS A 130 2.41 -5.57 -26.26
C CYS A 130 1.87 -4.48 -27.17
N ALA A 131 2.44 -3.27 -27.12
CA ALA A 131 2.04 -2.18 -28.00
C ALA A 131 2.23 -2.53 -29.48
N ASP A 132 3.38 -3.14 -29.81
CA ASP A 132 3.67 -3.64 -31.15
C ASP A 132 2.68 -4.72 -31.57
N ALA A 133 2.42 -5.72 -30.72
CA ALA A 133 1.47 -6.79 -30.99
C ALA A 133 0.05 -6.28 -31.26
N ARG A 134 -0.34 -5.18 -30.58
CA ARG A 134 -1.65 -4.54 -30.74
C ARG A 134 -1.71 -3.47 -31.81
N HIS A 135 -0.59 -3.18 -32.48
CA HIS A 135 -0.47 -2.09 -33.46
C HIS A 135 -0.92 -0.73 -32.89
N VAL A 136 -0.61 -0.49 -31.61
CA VAL A 136 -0.86 0.79 -30.94
C VAL A 136 0.45 1.55 -30.75
N PRO A 137 0.42 2.89 -30.73
CA PRO A 137 1.62 3.66 -30.44
C PRO A 137 2.21 3.25 -29.09
N ARG A 138 3.53 3.04 -29.05
CA ARG A 138 4.24 2.82 -27.79
C ARG A 138 4.08 4.04 -26.90
N THR A 139 3.84 3.82 -25.61
CA THR A 139 3.80 4.90 -24.64
C THR A 139 5.15 5.64 -24.66
N PRO A 140 5.18 6.97 -24.81
CA PRO A 140 6.42 7.71 -24.71
C PRO A 140 7.09 7.42 -23.38
N ALA A 141 8.42 7.24 -23.37
CA ALA A 141 9.16 7.23 -22.13
C ALA A 141 8.86 8.55 -21.41
N LEU A 142 8.24 8.47 -20.23
CA LEU A 142 8.04 9.66 -19.41
C LEU A 142 9.43 10.23 -19.12
N PRO A 143 9.61 11.56 -19.21
CA PRO A 143 10.87 12.16 -18.83
C PRO A 143 11.17 11.75 -17.39
N SER A 144 12.37 11.19 -17.18
CA SER A 144 12.84 10.92 -15.83
C SER A 144 12.85 12.25 -15.08
N PHE A 145 11.95 12.40 -14.11
CA PHE A 145 12.09 13.45 -13.12
C PHE A 145 13.41 13.14 -12.44
N GLY A 146 14.43 13.95 -12.71
CA GLY A 146 15.82 13.70 -12.31
C GLY A 146 15.95 13.30 -10.83
N PRO A 147 17.10 12.74 -10.42
CA PRO A 147 17.28 12.25 -9.07
C PRO A 147 16.84 13.34 -8.07
N PRO A 148 16.00 12.99 -7.07
CA PRO A 148 15.59 13.95 -6.06
C PRO A 148 16.86 14.58 -5.47
N PRO A 149 16.84 15.88 -5.13
CA PRO A 149 18.01 16.54 -4.59
C PRO A 149 18.54 15.73 -3.40
N ALA A 150 19.84 15.46 -3.40
CA ALA A 150 20.52 14.52 -2.49
C ALA A 150 20.32 14.81 -0.98
N ASN A 151 19.68 15.92 -0.65
CA ASN A 151 19.42 16.40 0.71
C ASN A 151 17.93 16.38 1.09
N THR A 152 17.07 15.72 0.29
CA THR A 152 15.68 15.46 0.70
C THR A 152 15.64 14.13 1.43
N GLN A 153 15.32 14.15 2.74
CA GLN A 153 14.65 13.01 3.35
C GLN A 153 13.42 12.74 2.48
N GLN A 154 13.49 11.71 1.63
CA GLN A 154 12.32 11.29 0.87
C GLN A 154 11.19 11.05 1.88
N PRO A 155 9.99 11.61 1.67
CA PRO A 155 8.84 11.28 2.50
C PRO A 155 8.73 9.75 2.54
N GLN A 156 8.97 9.16 3.72
CA GLN A 156 8.93 7.70 3.86
C GLN A 156 7.50 7.25 3.60
N LEU A 157 7.29 6.64 2.44
CA LEU A 157 6.00 6.10 2.04
C LEU A 157 5.59 4.98 2.99
N PRO A 158 4.28 4.82 3.27
CA PRO A 158 3.78 3.64 3.99
C PRO A 158 4.19 2.35 3.27
N ALA A 159 4.57 1.31 4.01
CA ALA A 159 4.95 0.03 3.41
C ALA A 159 3.82 -0.57 2.56
N SER A 160 2.56 -0.39 2.99
CA SER A 160 1.38 -0.78 2.20
C SER A 160 1.28 -0.06 0.86
N ALA A 161 1.58 1.25 0.80
CA ALA A 161 1.57 2.01 -0.44
C ALA A 161 2.62 1.47 -1.43
N LEU A 162 3.84 1.22 -0.95
CA LEU A 162 4.91 0.63 -1.76
C LEU A 162 4.54 -0.78 -2.24
N ALA A 163 4.03 -1.63 -1.35
CA ALA A 163 3.64 -2.99 -1.68
C ALA A 163 2.51 -3.05 -2.71
N LEU A 164 1.49 -2.18 -2.60
CA LEU A 164 0.41 -2.07 -3.57
C LEU A 164 0.91 -1.61 -4.96
N ALA A 165 1.86 -0.67 -5.00
CA ALA A 165 2.52 -0.28 -6.24
C ALA A 165 3.30 -1.45 -6.88
N GLN A 166 3.98 -2.27 -6.09
CA GLN A 166 4.65 -3.47 -6.61
C GLN A 166 3.67 -4.50 -7.16
N VAL A 167 2.48 -4.64 -6.56
CA VAL A 167 1.42 -5.49 -7.10
C VAL A 167 0.90 -4.96 -8.43
N ALA A 168 0.62 -3.67 -8.55
CA ALA A 168 0.21 -3.07 -9.82
C ALA A 168 1.25 -3.33 -10.93
N ARG A 169 2.54 -3.13 -10.62
CA ARG A 169 3.65 -3.38 -11.57
C ARG A 169 3.75 -4.85 -11.96
N ALA A 170 3.62 -5.77 -11.01
CA ALA A 170 3.66 -7.20 -11.29
C ALA A 170 2.50 -7.66 -12.17
N ILE A 171 1.29 -7.14 -11.93
CA ILE A 171 0.12 -7.46 -12.76
C ILE A 171 0.23 -6.81 -14.14
N ALA A 172 0.77 -5.59 -14.25
CA ALA A 172 1.06 -4.93 -15.52
C ALA A 172 2.06 -5.73 -16.37
N LEU A 173 3.17 -6.20 -15.76
CA LEU A 173 4.12 -7.07 -16.46
C LEU A 173 3.44 -8.35 -16.97
N LEU A 174 2.59 -8.98 -16.15
CA LEU A 174 1.88 -10.19 -16.54
C LEU A 174 0.91 -9.92 -17.70
N ARG A 175 0.15 -8.81 -17.64
CA ARG A 175 -0.75 -8.35 -18.71
C ARG A 175 0.01 -8.16 -20.02
N ASP A 176 1.12 -7.45 -19.97
CA ASP A 176 1.88 -7.08 -21.16
C ASP A 176 2.56 -8.31 -21.78
N THR A 177 3.01 -9.25 -20.93
CA THR A 177 3.51 -10.57 -21.37
C THR A 177 2.40 -11.40 -22.03
N ASP A 178 1.21 -11.48 -21.43
CA ASP A 178 0.04 -12.19 -21.98
C ASP A 178 -0.37 -11.61 -23.34
N CYS A 179 -0.41 -10.28 -23.43
CA CYS A 179 -0.71 -9.54 -24.65
C CYS A 179 0.24 -9.89 -25.80
N ALA A 180 1.55 -9.91 -25.55
CA ALA A 180 2.56 -10.15 -26.58
C ALA A 180 2.68 -11.64 -26.95
N HIS A 181 2.72 -12.51 -25.93
CA HIS A 181 3.18 -13.90 -26.07
C HIS A 181 2.19 -14.94 -25.55
N GLY A 182 1.20 -14.54 -24.78
CA GLY A 182 0.40 -15.44 -23.94
C GLY A 182 1.16 -15.76 -22.66
N LEU A 183 0.62 -16.69 -21.86
CA LEU A 183 1.25 -17.10 -20.61
C LEU A 183 1.39 -18.61 -20.55
N ASN A 184 2.48 -19.07 -19.96
CA ASN A 184 2.60 -20.43 -19.46
C ASN A 184 2.36 -20.50 -17.94
N GLY A 185 2.07 -21.70 -17.43
CA GLY A 185 1.78 -21.89 -16.01
C GLY A 185 2.93 -21.48 -15.08
N ALA A 186 4.18 -21.57 -15.53
CA ALA A 186 5.34 -21.16 -14.72
C ALA A 186 5.41 -19.64 -14.54
N GLN A 187 5.10 -18.86 -15.59
CA GLN A 187 5.01 -17.40 -15.52
C GLN A 187 3.89 -16.98 -14.56
N VAL A 188 2.73 -17.63 -14.64
CA VAL A 188 1.60 -17.37 -13.74
C VAL A 188 1.95 -17.71 -12.29
N ALA A 189 2.58 -18.86 -12.06
CA ALA A 189 3.02 -19.27 -10.72
C ALA A 189 4.07 -18.33 -10.12
N ALA A 190 5.06 -17.91 -10.91
CA ALA A 190 6.08 -16.97 -10.48
C ALA A 190 5.47 -15.61 -10.11
N ASN A 191 4.59 -15.08 -10.97
CA ASN A 191 3.88 -13.83 -10.70
C ASN A 191 3.00 -13.93 -9.46
N LYS A 192 2.28 -15.04 -9.27
CA LYS A 192 1.49 -15.29 -8.06
C LYS A 192 2.33 -15.28 -6.79
N GLY A 193 3.52 -15.90 -6.80
CA GLY A 193 4.46 -15.83 -5.68
C GLY A 193 4.86 -14.39 -5.35
N TYR A 194 5.17 -13.58 -6.38
CA TYR A 194 5.49 -12.17 -6.24
C TYR A 194 4.34 -11.37 -5.62
N VAL A 195 3.13 -11.49 -6.17
CA VAL A 195 1.98 -10.70 -5.75
C VAL A 195 1.48 -11.10 -4.35
N THR A 196 1.49 -12.39 -4.02
CA THR A 196 1.10 -12.85 -2.67
C THR A 196 2.03 -12.32 -1.58
N HIS A 197 3.33 -12.17 -1.88
CA HIS A 197 4.29 -11.54 -0.98
C HIS A 197 3.89 -10.10 -0.65
N PHE A 198 3.74 -9.25 -1.66
CA PHE A 198 3.40 -7.85 -1.45
C PHE A 198 1.98 -7.64 -0.92
N MET A 199 1.02 -8.50 -1.27
CA MET A 199 -0.31 -8.45 -0.65
C MET A 199 -0.27 -8.79 0.84
N SER A 200 0.55 -9.75 1.25
CA SER A 200 0.78 -10.01 2.67
C SER A 200 1.41 -8.81 3.37
N GLU A 201 2.41 -8.17 2.76
CA GLU A 201 3.06 -6.98 3.31
C GLU A 201 2.05 -5.85 3.53
N ALA A 202 1.24 -5.53 2.53
CA ALA A 202 0.20 -4.49 2.63
C ALA A 202 -0.82 -4.79 3.74
N LEU A 203 -1.35 -6.02 3.79
CA LEU A 203 -2.33 -6.41 4.80
C LEU A 203 -1.74 -6.42 6.22
N VAL A 204 -0.50 -6.86 6.39
CA VAL A 204 0.19 -6.86 7.69
C VAL A 204 0.35 -5.44 8.19
N TYR A 205 0.85 -4.55 7.33
CA TYR A 205 1.03 -3.14 7.67
C TYR A 205 -0.29 -2.51 8.14
N GLU A 206 -1.35 -2.64 7.34
CA GLU A 206 -2.63 -2.02 7.66
C GLU A 206 -3.31 -2.64 8.89
N THR A 207 -3.17 -3.95 9.10
CA THR A 207 -3.69 -4.61 10.31
C THR A 207 -2.90 -4.21 11.56
N PHE A 208 -1.63 -3.86 11.41
CA PHE A 208 -0.82 -3.37 12.52
C PHE A 208 -1.29 -1.99 13.01
N LEU A 209 -1.71 -1.12 12.09
CA LEU A 209 -2.25 0.21 12.41
C LEU A 209 -3.61 0.18 13.12
N GLN A 210 -4.31 -0.96 13.11
CA GLN A 210 -5.58 -1.14 13.84
C GLN A 210 -5.40 -1.16 15.38
N ARG A 211 -4.18 -1.37 15.87
CA ARG A 211 -3.89 -1.77 17.26
C ARG A 211 -3.53 -0.61 18.18
#